data_AF-A0A6A5KF17-F1
#
_entry.id   AF-A0A6A5KF17-F1
#
_cell.length_a   1.000
_cell.length_b   1.000
_cell.length_c   1.000
_cell.angle_alpha   90.00
_cell.angle_beta   90.00
_cell.angle_gamma   90.00
#
_symmetry.space_group_name_H-M   'P 1'
#
loop_
_entity.id
_entity.type
_entity.pdbx_description
1 polymer ?
#
loop_
_entity_poly.entity_id
_entity_poly.type
_entity_poly.pdbx_seq_one_letter_code
_entity_poly.pdbx_strand_id
1 'polypeptide(L)'
;MPSPERNQYSNKESSKVNAGLAFGLANSSNAPQAIINFGTLPFSCVVPEPKPSLRSLVNTLCHPPAHAFVHGTLSIQWVLGAVGMRQFVFREADERYVLKPDSRLRLSGLRLGLPGVYIEWLCGDEEGVTATEQGMVLTREFFEGERQ
;
A
#
# COMPACT_ATOMS: atom_id res chain seq x y z
N MET A 1 12.07 -13.77 -28.05
CA MET A 1 12.62 -12.62 -27.31
C MET A 1 11.85 -11.37 -27.74
N PRO A 2 11.14 -10.67 -26.84
CA PRO A 2 10.42 -9.46 -27.23
C PRO A 2 11.42 -8.31 -27.46
N SER A 3 11.23 -7.59 -28.56
CA SER A 3 12.08 -6.49 -29.03
C SER A 3 11.97 -5.24 -28.13
N PRO A 4 13.03 -4.43 -28.03
CA PRO A 4 13.09 -3.23 -27.17
C PRO A 4 12.19 -2.06 -27.61
N GLU A 5 11.44 -2.20 -28.70
CA GLU A 5 10.64 -1.12 -29.30
C GLU A 5 9.28 -0.89 -28.60
N ARG A 6 8.85 -1.81 -27.73
CA ARG A 6 7.55 -1.69 -27.04
C ARG A 6 7.52 -0.66 -25.90
N ASN A 7 8.69 -0.17 -25.47
CA ASN A 7 8.81 0.86 -24.44
C ASN A 7 8.73 2.31 -24.97
N GLN A 8 8.49 2.50 -26.28
CA GLN A 8 8.47 3.83 -26.89
C GLN A 8 7.09 4.51 -26.94
N TYR A 9 6.02 3.86 -26.46
CA TYR A 9 4.75 4.55 -26.22
C TYR A 9 4.78 5.29 -24.87
N SER A 10 5.77 6.18 -24.74
CA SER A 10 5.75 7.28 -23.79
C SER A 10 4.56 8.15 -24.13
N ASN A 11 3.61 8.20 -23.20
CA ASN A 11 2.35 8.88 -23.27
C ASN A 11 2.56 10.36 -23.68
N LYS A 12 2.35 10.69 -24.95
CA LYS A 12 2.49 12.06 -25.51
C LYS A 12 1.58 13.07 -24.82
N GLU A 13 0.53 12.61 -24.15
CA GLU A 13 -0.35 13.47 -23.33
C GLU A 13 0.23 13.74 -21.94
N SER A 14 1.11 12.88 -21.40
CA SER A 14 1.87 13.17 -20.16
C SER A 14 2.91 14.27 -20.34
N SER A 15 3.43 14.45 -21.57
CA SER A 15 4.41 15.50 -21.88
C SER A 15 3.80 16.90 -21.81
N LYS A 16 2.50 17.05 -22.11
CA LYS A 16 1.79 18.34 -22.02
C LYS A 16 1.53 18.76 -20.57
N VAL A 17 1.39 17.82 -19.64
CA VAL A 17 1.22 18.12 -18.21
C VAL A 17 2.54 18.59 -17.58
N ASN A 18 3.68 18.08 -18.06
CA ASN A 18 5.01 18.49 -17.61
C ASN A 18 5.53 19.78 -18.28
N ALA A 19 4.89 20.26 -19.35
CA ALA A 19 5.25 21.54 -19.97
C ALA A 19 4.87 22.76 -19.10
N GLY A 20 4.07 22.58 -18.03
CA GLY A 20 3.79 23.61 -17.03
C GLY A 20 4.84 23.72 -15.91
N LEU A 21 5.88 22.87 -15.92
CA LEU A 21 6.92 22.79 -14.88
C LEU A 21 8.31 23.17 -15.42
N ALA A 22 8.36 24.04 -16.43
CA ALA A 22 9.59 24.77 -16.76
C ALA A 22 9.57 26.12 -16.05
N PHE A 23 10.45 26.27 -15.07
CA PHE A 23 10.80 27.55 -14.46
C PHE A 23 11.17 28.55 -15.56
N GLY A 24 10.28 29.49 -15.82
CA GLY A 24 10.54 30.62 -16.69
C GLY A 24 11.52 31.59 -16.04
N LEU A 25 12.69 31.78 -16.67
CA LEU A 25 13.26 33.11 -16.77
C LEU A 25 12.51 33.83 -17.90
N ALA A 26 11.57 34.70 -17.53
CA ALA A 26 10.91 35.77 -18.31
C ALA A 26 10.21 35.34 -19.63
N ASN A 27 9.03 35.81 -20.02
CA ASN A 27 8.44 37.15 -19.90
C ASN A 27 6.97 37.07 -20.39
N SER A 28 6.05 37.86 -19.80
CA SER A 28 4.74 38.33 -20.34
C SER A 28 3.72 37.32 -20.91
N SER A 29 2.42 37.27 -20.55
CA SER A 29 1.49 38.34 -20.17
C SER A 29 0.14 37.75 -19.72
N ASN A 30 -0.53 38.43 -18.78
CA ASN A 30 -1.98 38.42 -18.47
C ASN A 30 -2.74 37.09 -18.25
N ALA A 31 -2.65 36.54 -17.04
CA ALA A 31 -3.76 35.85 -16.36
C ALA A 31 -3.52 35.87 -14.84
N PRO A 32 -4.54 35.94 -13.96
CA PRO A 32 -4.32 35.87 -12.52
C PRO A 32 -3.98 34.42 -12.14
N GLN A 33 -2.70 34.06 -12.22
CA GLN A 33 -2.21 32.80 -11.68
C GLN A 33 -2.04 32.97 -10.17
N ALA A 34 -2.79 32.19 -9.39
CA ALA A 34 -2.51 32.01 -7.98
C ALA A 34 -1.11 31.40 -7.85
N ILE A 35 -0.13 32.22 -7.48
CA ILE A 35 1.23 31.78 -7.22
C ILE A 35 1.20 30.99 -5.92
N ILE A 36 1.09 29.66 -6.02
CA ILE A 36 1.27 28.76 -4.89
C ILE A 36 2.77 28.71 -4.61
N ASN A 37 3.22 29.47 -3.62
CA ASN A 37 4.62 29.48 -3.19
C ASN A 37 4.92 28.26 -2.31
N PHE A 38 5.49 27.21 -2.90
CA PHE A 38 5.93 26.01 -2.18
C PHE A 38 7.13 26.25 -1.24
N GLY A 39 7.77 27.43 -1.30
CA GLY A 39 8.85 27.83 -0.38
C GLY A 39 8.35 28.29 0.99
N THR A 40 7.04 28.51 1.14
CA THR A 40 6.39 28.93 2.38
C THR A 40 5.42 27.90 2.92
N LEU A 41 5.38 26.67 2.37
CA LEU A 41 4.73 25.59 3.09
C LEU A 41 5.50 25.45 4.40
N PRO A 42 4.86 25.65 5.57
CA PRO A 42 5.46 25.20 6.80
C PRO A 42 5.61 23.70 6.61
N PHE A 43 6.82 23.22 6.34
CA PHE A 43 7.17 21.86 6.60
C PHE A 43 6.99 21.75 8.10
N SER A 44 5.78 21.38 8.51
CA SER A 44 5.52 20.92 9.86
C SER A 44 6.60 19.87 10.07
N CYS A 45 7.53 20.15 10.98
CA CYS A 45 8.54 19.19 11.37
C CYS A 45 7.72 18.08 12.02
N VAL A 46 7.24 17.14 11.20
CA VAL A 46 6.47 16.00 11.67
C VAL A 46 7.47 15.20 12.46
N VAL A 47 7.42 15.39 13.78
CA VAL A 47 8.06 14.52 14.77
C VAL A 47 7.85 13.10 14.28
N PRO A 48 8.91 12.30 14.08
CA PRO A 48 8.76 10.95 13.57
C PRO A 48 7.73 10.24 14.44
N GLU A 49 6.60 9.86 13.84
CA GLU A 49 5.50 9.27 14.60
C GLU A 49 6.05 8.07 15.38
N PRO A 50 5.69 7.94 16.66
CA PRO A 50 6.08 6.78 17.44
C PRO A 50 5.62 5.53 16.71
N LYS A 51 6.55 4.58 16.53
CA LYS A 51 6.26 3.32 15.84
C LYS A 51 4.95 2.74 16.38
N PRO A 52 3.94 2.50 15.54
CA PRO A 52 2.63 2.08 16.01
C PRO A 52 2.78 0.81 16.83
N SER A 53 2.09 0.78 17.98
CA SER A 53 2.08 -0.41 18.83
C SER A 53 1.47 -1.58 18.05
N LEU A 54 1.87 -2.81 18.39
CA LEU A 54 1.34 -4.00 17.72
C LEU A 54 -0.20 -4.09 17.83
N ARG A 55 -0.78 -3.65 18.96
CA ARG A 55 -2.23 -3.58 19.14
C ARG A 55 -2.87 -2.58 18.20
N SER A 56 -2.29 -1.38 18.06
CA SER A 56 -2.77 -0.38 17.12
C SER A 56 -2.73 -0.90 15.69
N LEU A 57 -1.66 -1.61 15.34
CA LEU A 57 -1.50 -2.21 14.01
C LEU A 57 -2.54 -3.30 13.74
N VAL A 58 -2.76 -4.23 14.69
CA VAL A 58 -3.84 -5.22 14.59
C VAL A 58 -5.19 -4.54 14.46
N ASN A 59 -5.44 -3.49 15.25
CA ASN A 59 -6.67 -2.71 15.12
C ASN A 59 -6.82 -2.08 13.73
N THR A 60 -5.75 -1.53 13.15
CA THR A 60 -5.76 -1.02 11.76
C THR A 60 -6.08 -2.13 10.77
N LEU A 61 -5.47 -3.31 10.91
CA LEU A 61 -5.69 -4.44 10.00
C LEU A 61 -7.10 -5.01 10.09
N CYS A 62 -7.74 -5.00 11.26
CA CYS A 62 -9.13 -5.42 11.43
C CYS A 62 -10.15 -4.36 10.96
N HIS A 63 -9.71 -3.12 10.72
CA HIS A 63 -10.58 -2.02 10.28
C HIS A 63 -10.04 -1.37 9.00
N PRO A 64 -9.89 -2.14 7.91
CA PRO A 64 -9.38 -1.62 6.65
C PRO A 64 -10.35 -0.56 6.07
N PRO A 65 -9.84 0.58 5.59
CA PRO A 65 -10.66 1.59 4.94
C PRO A 65 -11.19 1.10 3.58
N ALA A 66 -12.18 1.80 3.02
CA ALA A 66 -12.81 1.40 1.76
C ALA A 66 -11.84 1.19 0.59
N HIS A 67 -10.76 1.98 0.52
CA HIS A 67 -9.74 1.90 -0.54
C HIS A 67 -8.70 0.79 -0.34
N ALA A 68 -8.70 0.10 0.81
CA ALA A 68 -7.86 -1.06 1.05
C ALA A 68 -8.32 -2.28 0.23
N PHE A 69 -9.55 -2.25 -0.28
CA PHE A 69 -10.15 -3.31 -1.07
C PHE A 69 -10.01 -2.99 -2.56
N VAL A 70 -9.30 -3.83 -3.30
CA VAL A 70 -9.10 -3.72 -4.74
C VAL A 70 -9.86 -4.88 -5.37
N HIS A 71 -10.78 -4.59 -6.29
CA HIS A 71 -11.68 -5.59 -6.87
C HIS A 71 -12.50 -6.39 -5.83
N GLY A 72 -12.80 -5.78 -4.68
CA GLY A 72 -13.61 -6.38 -3.61
C GLY A 72 -12.85 -7.23 -2.60
N THR A 73 -11.55 -7.47 -2.81
CA THR A 73 -10.69 -8.22 -1.89
C THR A 73 -9.62 -7.32 -1.28
N LEU A 74 -9.14 -7.68 -0.09
CA LEU A 74 -8.11 -6.93 0.60
C LEU A 74 -6.80 -6.90 -0.21
N SER A 75 -6.27 -5.70 -0.42
CA SER A 75 -5.02 -5.49 -1.14
C SER A 75 -3.80 -5.80 -0.29
N ILE A 76 -2.93 -6.70 -0.76
CA ILE A 76 -1.63 -6.94 -0.13
C ILE A 76 -0.77 -5.66 -0.07
N GLN A 77 -0.89 -4.78 -1.07
CA GLN A 77 -0.14 -3.52 -1.10
C GLN A 77 -0.56 -2.58 0.04
N TRP A 78 -1.86 -2.54 0.37
CA TRP A 78 -2.33 -1.79 1.51
C TRP A 78 -1.76 -2.36 2.82
N VAL A 79 -1.75 -3.69 2.98
CA VAL A 79 -1.19 -4.34 4.16
C VAL A 79 0.31 -4.06 4.30
N LEU A 80 1.07 -4.14 3.20
CA LEU A 80 2.49 -3.79 3.19
C LEU A 80 2.73 -2.34 3.65
N GLY A 81 1.84 -1.41 3.26
CA GLY A 81 1.86 -0.02 3.72
C GLY A 81 1.51 0.13 5.20
N ALA A 82 0.45 -0.54 5.67
CA ALA A 82 -0.04 -0.44 7.05
C ALA A 82 0.94 -1.08 8.06
N VAL A 83 1.54 -2.21 7.71
CA VAL A 83 2.43 -2.98 8.59
C VAL A 83 3.89 -2.59 8.42
N GLY A 84 4.26 -2.15 7.22
CA GLY A 84 5.63 -1.84 6.81
C GLY A 84 6.33 -3.04 6.19
N MET A 85 6.92 -2.81 5.01
CA MET A 85 7.61 -3.84 4.21
C MET A 85 8.70 -4.63 4.96
N ARG A 86 9.32 -4.05 6.00
CA ARG A 86 10.39 -4.71 6.76
C ARG A 86 9.91 -5.96 7.51
N GLN A 87 8.60 -6.11 7.73
CA GLN A 87 7.99 -7.28 8.37
C GLN A 87 7.75 -8.43 7.39
N PHE A 88 7.97 -8.20 6.09
CA PHE A 88 7.71 -9.17 5.02
C PHE A 88 9.00 -9.60 4.34
N VAL A 89 8.92 -10.75 3.69
CA VAL A 89 9.90 -11.25 2.72
C VAL A 89 9.16 -11.59 1.43
N PHE A 90 9.81 -11.34 0.31
CA PHE A 90 9.32 -11.80 -0.98
C PHE A 90 9.77 -13.24 -1.18
N ARG A 91 8.81 -14.14 -1.43
CA ARG A 91 9.06 -15.54 -1.74
C ARG A 91 9.00 -15.71 -3.26
N GLU A 92 10.15 -16.01 -3.85
CA GLU A 92 10.28 -16.11 -5.31
C GLU A 92 9.51 -17.29 -5.92
N ALA A 93 9.28 -18.35 -5.14
CA ALA A 93 8.61 -19.56 -5.62
C ALA A 93 7.19 -19.32 -6.13
N ASP A 94 6.45 -18.39 -5.51
CA ASP A 94 5.06 -18.06 -5.81
C ASP A 94 4.83 -16.54 -5.96
N GLU A 95 5.91 -15.76 -6.09
CA GLU A 95 5.92 -14.30 -6.24
C GLU A 95 5.09 -13.56 -5.17
N ARG A 96 5.09 -14.08 -3.94
CA ARG A 96 4.25 -13.59 -2.83
C ARG A 96 5.03 -12.87 -1.75
N TYR A 97 4.44 -11.83 -1.18
CA TYR A 97 4.91 -11.26 0.09
C TYR A 97 4.31 -12.03 1.27
N VAL A 98 5.18 -12.57 2.12
CA VAL A 98 4.78 -13.31 3.33
C VAL A 98 5.42 -12.69 4.58
N LEU A 99 4.74 -12.81 5.72
CA LEU A 99 5.27 -12.37 6.99
C LEU A 99 6.49 -13.18 7.38
N LYS A 100 7.53 -12.48 7.83
CA LYS A 100 8.72 -13.13 8.39
C LYS A 100 8.38 -14.05 9.56
N PRO A 101 9.08 -15.18 9.73
CA PRO A 101 8.86 -16.10 10.85
C PRO A 101 8.97 -15.44 12.22
N ASP A 102 9.85 -14.43 12.36
CA ASP A 102 10.10 -13.68 13.59
C ASP A 102 9.20 -12.43 13.74
N SER A 103 8.29 -12.19 12.80
CA SER A 103 7.37 -11.06 12.86
C SER A 103 6.49 -11.14 14.09
N ARG A 104 6.46 -10.07 14.89
CA ARG A 104 5.57 -9.99 16.06
C ARG A 104 4.10 -10.14 15.69
N LEU A 105 3.72 -9.71 14.48
CA LEU A 105 2.36 -9.88 13.97
C LEU A 105 2.04 -11.35 13.73
N ARG A 106 2.99 -12.11 13.18
CA ARG A 106 2.85 -13.57 13.00
C ARG A 106 2.77 -14.29 14.36
N LEU A 107 3.62 -13.93 15.31
CA LEU A 107 3.71 -14.60 16.61
C LEU A 107 2.57 -14.26 17.58
N SER A 108 1.95 -13.09 17.47
CA SER A 108 0.99 -12.58 18.45
C SER A 108 -0.30 -12.02 17.85
N GLY A 109 -0.43 -11.93 16.53
CA GLY A 109 -1.59 -11.33 15.87
C GLY A 109 -2.89 -12.04 16.21
N LEU A 110 -2.90 -13.38 16.18
CA LEU A 110 -4.06 -14.19 16.57
C LEU A 110 -4.51 -13.88 18.01
N ARG A 111 -3.55 -13.84 18.96
CA ARG A 111 -3.83 -13.51 20.37
C ARG A 111 -4.33 -12.07 20.58
N LEU A 112 -4.09 -11.20 19.62
CA LEU A 112 -4.50 -9.80 19.66
C LEU A 112 -5.80 -9.54 18.86
N GLY A 113 -6.42 -10.58 18.32
CA GLY A 113 -7.70 -10.49 17.61
C GLY A 113 -7.59 -10.37 16.10
N LEU A 114 -6.43 -10.65 15.49
CA LEU A 114 -6.36 -10.82 14.05
C LEU A 114 -6.98 -12.17 13.65
N PRO A 115 -7.94 -12.22 12.71
CA PRO A 115 -8.58 -13.48 12.30
C PRO A 115 -7.58 -14.52 11.81
N GLY A 116 -7.83 -15.80 12.11
CA GLY A 116 -6.94 -16.92 11.74
C GLY A 116 -6.67 -17.00 10.24
N VAL A 117 -7.74 -16.94 9.43
CA VAL A 117 -7.67 -16.92 7.96
C VAL A 117 -6.80 -15.78 7.44
N TYR A 118 -6.84 -14.63 8.12
CA TYR A 118 -6.00 -13.49 7.76
C TYR A 118 -4.53 -13.72 8.12
N ILE A 119 -4.23 -14.32 9.29
CA ILE A 119 -2.86 -14.75 9.63
C ILE A 119 -2.34 -15.77 8.62
N GLU A 120 -3.14 -16.78 8.27
CA GLU A 120 -2.79 -17.81 7.29
C GLU A 120 -2.47 -17.20 5.93
N TRP A 121 -3.31 -16.29 5.46
CA TRP A 121 -3.05 -15.52 4.24
C TRP A 121 -1.78 -14.67 4.33
N LEU A 122 -1.45 -14.09 5.48
CA LEU A 122 -0.22 -13.32 5.63
C LEU A 122 1.04 -14.19 5.75
N CYS A 123 0.93 -15.40 6.29
CA CYS A 123 2.06 -16.30 6.45
C CYS A 123 2.35 -17.08 5.17
N GLY A 124 1.31 -17.45 4.41
CA GLY A 124 1.44 -18.21 3.18
C GLY A 124 2.16 -19.55 3.36
N ASP A 125 2.03 -20.19 4.54
CA ASP A 125 2.77 -21.41 4.88
C ASP A 125 2.40 -22.60 3.98
N GLU A 126 1.23 -22.56 3.36
CA GLU A 126 0.81 -23.52 2.35
C GLU A 126 1.22 -23.06 0.94
N GLU A 127 2.29 -23.62 0.41
CA GLU A 127 2.80 -23.31 -0.95
C GLU A 127 1.88 -23.82 -2.07
N GLY A 128 0.99 -24.77 -1.77
CA GLY A 128 0.04 -25.34 -2.73
C GLY A 128 -1.16 -24.44 -3.05
N VAL A 129 -1.32 -23.32 -2.34
CA VAL A 129 -2.49 -22.44 -2.48
C VAL A 129 -2.02 -21.03 -2.82
N THR A 130 -2.59 -20.45 -3.87
CA THR A 130 -2.21 -19.10 -4.30
C THR A 130 -2.66 -18.04 -3.31
N ALA A 131 -1.93 -16.90 -3.29
CA ALA A 131 -2.31 -15.74 -2.49
C ALA A 131 -3.71 -15.21 -2.86
N THR A 132 -4.10 -15.37 -4.12
CA THR A 132 -5.42 -14.99 -4.62
C THR A 132 -6.51 -15.87 -4.02
N GLU A 133 -6.36 -17.20 -4.09
CA GLU A 133 -7.36 -18.15 -3.55
C GLU A 133 -7.58 -17.95 -2.05
N GLN A 134 -6.50 -17.83 -1.26
CA GLN A 134 -6.61 -17.54 0.17
C GLN A 134 -7.12 -16.12 0.45
N GLY A 135 -6.87 -15.16 -0.44
CA GLY A 135 -7.30 -13.78 -0.30
C GLY A 135 -8.75 -13.51 -0.71
N MET A 136 -9.39 -14.42 -1.45
CA MET A 136 -10.76 -14.25 -1.94
C MET A 136 -11.79 -14.10 -0.82
N VAL A 137 -11.51 -14.66 0.35
CA VAL A 137 -12.39 -14.57 1.53
C VAL A 137 -12.18 -13.28 2.34
N LEU A 138 -11.10 -12.54 2.11
CA LEU A 138 -10.80 -11.27 2.80
C LEU A 138 -11.54 -10.10 2.12
N THR A 139 -12.86 -10.22 2.00
CA THR A 139 -13.73 -9.18 1.44
C THR A 139 -14.10 -8.15 2.50
N ARG A 140 -14.78 -7.06 2.11
CA ARG A 140 -15.27 -6.09 3.09
C ARG A 140 -16.16 -6.76 4.13
N GLU A 141 -17.10 -7.57 3.67
CA GLU A 141 -18.11 -8.26 4.49
C GLU A 141 -17.48 -9.15 5.55
N PHE A 142 -16.36 -9.81 5.24
CA PHE A 142 -15.57 -10.57 6.21
C PHE A 142 -15.16 -9.71 7.41
N PHE A 143 -14.64 -8.51 7.18
CA PHE A 143 -14.25 -7.58 8.24
C PHE A 143 -15.45 -6.90 8.92
N GLU A 144 -16.62 -6.89 8.29
CA GLU A 144 -17.84 -6.35 8.91
C GLU A 144 -18.53 -7.38 9.81
N GLY A 145 -18.48 -8.66 9.45
CA GLY A 145 -19.08 -9.77 10.19
C GLY A 145 -18.37 -10.08 11.51
N GLU A 146 -17.06 -9.85 11.59
CA GLU A 146 -16.25 -9.98 12.81
C GLU A 146 -16.52 -8.87 13.85
N ARG A 147 -17.46 -7.94 13.60
CA ARG A 147 -17.83 -6.84 14.53
C ARG A 147 -18.99 -7.17 15.47
N GLN A 148 -19.54 -8.39 15.43
CA GLN A 148 -20.64 -8.85 16.31
C GLN A 148 -20.10 -9.67 17.48
#